data_AF-A0A143PWP2-F1
#
_entry.id   AF-A0A143PWP2-F1
#
_cell.length_a   1.000
_cell.length_b   1.000
_cell.length_c   1.000
_cell.angle_alpha   90.00
_cell.angle_beta   90.00
_cell.angle_gamma   90.00
#
_symmetry.space_group_name_H-M   'P 1'
#
loop_
_entity.id
_entity.type
_entity.pdbx_description
1 polymer ?
#
loop_
_entity_poly.entity_id
_entity_poly.type
_entity_poly.pdbx_seq_one_letter_code
_entity_poly.pdbx_strand_id
1 'polypeptide(L)'
;MATHWVGSTRLLECPQGSEYDEEAFMYFLGIERARAERANQPVRVLLASLEPVPNQPAGLPHASAKKVFAGLRLTLRDTDVVGWYRQGHIAGAVLTFPATAGADVATFERRVETALRRRLPAPLAERLKLRMVQLDIMAFVTA
;
A
#
# COMPACT_ATOMS: atom_id res chain seq x y z
N MET A 1 -27.91 -31.97 -18.50
CA MET A 1 -26.96 -31.23 -19.36
C MET A 1 -27.14 -29.75 -19.13
N ALA A 2 -26.13 -29.09 -18.55
CA ALA A 2 -25.80 -27.68 -18.75
C ALA A 2 -24.65 -27.31 -17.79
N THR A 3 -23.45 -27.30 -18.36
CA THR A 3 -22.36 -26.33 -18.15
C THR A 3 -21.81 -26.13 -16.73
N HIS A 4 -20.81 -26.98 -16.45
CA HIS A 4 -19.61 -26.73 -15.65
C HIS A 4 -19.03 -25.32 -15.92
N TRP A 5 -19.22 -24.39 -14.98
CA TRP A 5 -18.41 -23.17 -14.88
C TRP A 5 -17.05 -23.53 -14.30
N VAL A 6 -16.02 -23.69 -15.15
CA VAL A 6 -14.63 -23.51 -14.71
C VAL A 6 -14.32 -22.03 -14.77
N GLY A 7 -14.94 -21.27 -13.88
CA GLY A 7 -14.35 -20.00 -13.50
C GLY A 7 -13.09 -20.35 -12.73
N SER A 8 -11.93 -20.17 -13.35
CA SER A 8 -10.67 -20.19 -12.61
C SER A 8 -10.71 -19.01 -11.66
N THR A 9 -11.26 -19.24 -10.46
CA THR A 9 -11.22 -18.33 -9.34
C THR A 9 -9.75 -18.17 -8.98
N ARG A 10 -9.06 -17.24 -9.65
CA ARG A 10 -7.90 -16.59 -9.03
C ARG A 10 -8.47 -15.97 -7.78
N LEU A 11 -8.30 -16.68 -6.66
CA LEU A 11 -8.59 -16.16 -5.33
C LEU A 11 -7.92 -14.79 -5.26
N LEU A 12 -8.73 -13.73 -5.24
CA LEU A 12 -8.27 -12.38 -4.90
C LEU A 12 -7.79 -12.32 -3.45
N GLU A 13 -7.93 -13.41 -2.70
CA GLU A 13 -7.31 -13.60 -1.41
C GLU A 13 -5.82 -13.86 -1.63
N CYS A 14 -5.00 -12.87 -1.31
CA CYS A 14 -3.60 -13.16 -1.05
C CYS A 14 -3.54 -14.13 0.14
N PRO A 15 -2.94 -15.33 0.01
CA PRO A 15 -2.67 -16.19 1.15
C PRO A 15 -2.12 -15.39 2.33
N GLN A 16 -2.52 -15.75 3.55
CA GLN A 16 -2.01 -15.08 4.75
C GLN A 16 -0.47 -15.13 4.75
N GLY A 17 0.16 -13.97 4.52
CA GLY A 17 1.63 -13.85 4.43
C GLY A 17 2.20 -13.63 3.02
N SER A 18 1.39 -13.55 1.96
CA SER A 18 1.81 -13.02 0.65
C SER A 18 1.26 -11.62 0.42
N GLU A 19 2.06 -10.72 -0.11
CA GLU A 19 1.68 -9.35 -0.48
C GLU A 19 1.11 -9.33 -1.89
N TYR A 20 0.09 -8.49 -2.14
CA TYR A 20 -0.37 -8.27 -3.51
C TYR A 20 0.80 -7.78 -4.37
N ASP A 21 0.95 -8.36 -5.55
CA ASP A 21 1.89 -7.86 -6.54
C ASP A 21 1.43 -6.49 -7.09
N GLU A 22 2.26 -5.91 -7.95
CA GLU A 22 1.99 -4.61 -8.55
C GLU A 22 0.68 -4.57 -9.35
N GLU A 23 0.37 -5.63 -10.09
CA GLU A 23 -0.86 -5.69 -10.90
C GLU A 23 -2.10 -5.69 -10.01
N ALA A 24 -2.14 -6.56 -8.99
CA ALA A 24 -3.25 -6.63 -8.05
C ALA A 24 -3.38 -5.34 -7.22
N PHE A 25 -2.26 -4.75 -6.79
CA PHE A 25 -2.27 -3.47 -6.08
C PHE A 25 -2.88 -2.35 -6.92
N MET A 26 -2.48 -2.24 -8.19
CA MET A 26 -2.98 -1.21 -9.10
C MET A 26 -4.47 -1.41 -9.43
N TYR A 27 -4.92 -2.66 -9.53
CA TYR A 27 -6.35 -2.98 -9.67
C TYR A 27 -7.18 -2.45 -8.49
N PHE A 28 -6.77 -2.75 -7.26
CA PHE A 28 -7.47 -2.28 -6.06
C PHE A 28 -7.40 -0.77 -5.90
N LEU A 29 -6.26 -0.15 -6.26
CA LEU A 29 -6.14 1.31 -6.30
C LEU A 29 -7.16 1.92 -7.28
N GLY A 30 -7.38 1.30 -8.44
CA GLY A 30 -8.40 1.72 -9.40
C GLY A 30 -9.82 1.64 -8.84
N ILE A 31 -10.15 0.57 -8.10
CA ILE A 31 -11.45 0.43 -7.42
C ILE A 31 -11.66 1.54 -6.39
N GLU A 32 -10.66 1.79 -5.54
CA GLU A 32 -10.76 2.82 -4.51
C GLU A 32 -10.84 4.22 -5.11
N ARG A 33 -10.15 4.49 -6.22
CA ARG A 33 -10.33 5.74 -6.98
C ARG A 33 -11.76 5.93 -7.46
N ALA A 34 -12.37 4.91 -8.07
CA ALA A 34 -13.76 5.00 -8.50
C ALA A 34 -14.75 5.18 -7.33
N ARG A 35 -14.45 4.63 -6.14
CA ARG A 35 -15.26 4.84 -4.93
C ARG A 35 -15.11 6.26 -4.39
N ALA A 36 -13.87 6.72 -4.25
CA ALA A 36 -13.51 8.08 -3.86
C ALA A 36 -14.15 9.14 -4.75
N GLU A 37 -14.13 8.94 -6.07
CA GLU A 37 -14.79 9.78 -7.06
C GLU A 37 -16.28 9.97 -6.77
N ARG A 38 -17.00 8.87 -6.54
CA ARG A 38 -18.45 8.91 -6.20
C ARG A 38 -18.72 9.58 -4.85
N ALA A 39 -17.74 9.56 -3.94
CA ALA A 39 -17.83 10.16 -2.61
C ALA A 39 -17.26 11.60 -2.55
N ASN A 40 -16.74 12.14 -3.66
CA ASN A 40 -16.03 13.42 -3.73
C ASN A 40 -14.94 13.57 -2.64
N GLN A 41 -14.10 12.55 -2.49
CA GLN A 41 -13.07 12.50 -1.46
C GLN A 41 -11.74 11.97 -1.99
N PRO A 42 -10.59 12.52 -1.58
CA PRO A 42 -9.32 12.07 -2.10
C PRO A 42 -9.01 10.61 -1.74
N VAL A 43 -8.32 9.90 -2.64
CA VAL A 43 -7.67 8.64 -2.29
C VAL A 43 -6.35 8.93 -1.59
N ARG A 44 -6.08 8.19 -0.51
CA ARG A 44 -4.80 8.27 0.21
C ARG A 44 -4.04 6.96 0.07
N VAL A 45 -2.78 7.08 -0.34
CA VAL A 45 -1.87 5.95 -0.50
C VAL A 45 -0.63 6.21 0.35
N LEU A 46 -0.33 5.29 1.27
CA LEU A 46 0.92 5.30 2.00
C LEU A 46 1.97 4.53 1.19
N LEU A 47 3.12 5.15 0.94
CA LEU A 47 4.23 4.53 0.24
C LEU A 47 5.41 4.35 1.20
N ALA A 48 6.04 3.16 1.15
CA ALA A 48 7.20 2.80 1.93
C ALA A 48 8.34 2.34 1.01
N SER A 49 9.51 2.98 1.15
CA SER A 49 10.73 2.66 0.40
C SER A 49 11.96 2.76 1.29
N LEU A 50 13.10 2.31 0.76
CA LEU A 50 14.41 2.54 1.38
C LEU A 50 15.18 3.56 0.56
N GLU A 51 15.86 4.50 1.24
CA GLU A 51 16.84 5.35 0.59
C GLU A 51 17.92 4.49 -0.09
N PRO A 52 18.33 4.86 -1.32
CA PRO A 52 19.39 4.17 -2.02
C PRO A 52 20.71 4.36 -1.27
N VAL A 53 21.55 3.33 -1.32
CA VAL A 53 22.92 3.38 -0.78
C VAL A 53 23.89 3.26 -1.95
N PRO A 54 24.93 4.10 -2.03
CA PRO A 54 25.94 3.98 -3.06
C PRO A 54 26.52 2.55 -3.10
N ASN A 55 26.67 2.01 -4.31
CA ASN A 55 27.21 0.67 -4.55
C ASN A 55 26.39 -0.50 -3.97
N GLN A 56 25.11 -0.27 -3.61
CA GLN A 56 24.17 -1.34 -3.29
C GLN A 56 23.05 -1.40 -4.33
N PRO A 57 22.52 -2.60 -4.64
CA PRO A 57 21.31 -2.72 -5.45
C PRO A 57 20.18 -1.90 -4.84
N ALA A 58 19.51 -1.10 -5.69
CA ALA A 58 18.34 -0.34 -5.27
C ALA A 58 17.17 -1.28 -4.92
N GLY A 59 16.23 -0.78 -4.11
CA GLY A 59 14.97 -1.45 -3.82
C GLY A 59 14.86 -2.01 -2.40
N LEU A 60 13.87 -2.87 -2.23
CA LEU A 60 13.49 -3.53 -0.98
C LEU A 60 13.86 -5.02 -1.09
N PRO A 61 15.00 -5.45 -0.52
CA PRO A 61 15.36 -6.87 -0.47
C PRO A 61 14.22 -7.69 0.13
N HIS A 62 13.99 -8.92 -0.35
CA HIS A 62 12.84 -9.74 0.03
C HIS A 62 12.65 -9.87 1.55
N ALA A 63 13.73 -10.09 2.30
CA ALA A 63 13.69 -10.18 3.77
C ALA A 63 13.27 -8.86 4.44
N SER A 64 13.66 -7.71 3.87
CA SER A 64 13.25 -6.39 4.32
C SER A 64 11.79 -6.11 3.97
N ALA A 65 11.39 -6.45 2.74
CA ALA A 65 10.01 -6.32 2.26
C ALA A 65 9.03 -7.04 3.17
N LYS A 66 9.31 -8.31 3.52
CA LYS A 66 8.46 -9.09 4.44
C LYS A 66 8.23 -8.39 5.79
N LYS A 67 9.26 -7.75 6.34
CA LYS A 67 9.14 -6.98 7.60
C LYS A 67 8.34 -5.69 7.43
N VAL A 68 8.54 -5.00 6.31
CA VAL A 68 7.75 -3.81 5.96
C VAL A 68 6.27 -4.18 5.83
N PHE A 69 5.93 -5.20 5.04
CA PHE A 69 4.56 -5.64 4.85
C PHE A 69 3.91 -6.15 6.14
N ALA A 70 4.63 -6.91 6.96
CA ALA A 70 4.14 -7.31 8.27
C ALA A 70 3.86 -6.10 9.18
N GLY A 71 4.74 -5.11 9.19
CA GLY A 71 4.53 -3.89 9.98
C GLY A 71 3.37 -3.04 9.48
N LEU A 72 3.18 -2.93 8.16
CA LEU A 72 2.02 -2.27 7.55
C LEU A 72 0.73 -2.96 7.97
N ARG A 73 0.63 -4.29 7.79
CA ARG A 73 -0.54 -5.09 8.18
C ARG A 73 -0.91 -4.98 9.66
N LEU A 74 0.09 -4.89 10.54
CA LEU A 74 -0.14 -4.74 11.98
C LEU A 74 -0.58 -3.33 12.39
N THR A 75 -0.43 -2.33 11.52
CA THR A 75 -0.73 -0.93 11.84
C THR A 75 -1.96 -0.40 11.11
N LEU A 76 -2.26 -0.99 9.95
CA LEU A 76 -3.38 -0.64 9.10
C LEU A 76 -4.60 -1.50 9.43
N ARG A 77 -5.77 -1.10 8.93
CA ARG A 77 -7.00 -1.89 9.12
C ARG A 77 -6.98 -3.07 8.16
N ASP A 78 -7.72 -4.12 8.50
CA ASP A 78 -7.88 -5.30 7.64
C ASP A 78 -8.50 -4.96 6.28
N THR A 79 -9.24 -3.84 6.19
CA THR A 79 -9.85 -3.36 4.95
C THR A 79 -8.88 -2.60 4.07
N ASP A 80 -7.74 -2.13 4.60
CA ASP A 80 -6.73 -1.42 3.81
C ASP A 80 -5.97 -2.39 2.92
N VAL A 81 -5.81 -2.04 1.64
CA VAL A 81 -5.14 -2.91 0.67
C VAL A 81 -3.64 -2.69 0.76
N VAL A 82 -2.88 -3.76 1.02
CA VAL A 82 -1.42 -3.71 1.16
C VAL A 82 -0.75 -4.56 0.08
N GLY A 83 0.17 -3.97 -0.68
CA GLY A 83 0.86 -4.66 -1.78
C GLY A 83 2.03 -3.86 -2.36
N TRP A 84 2.60 -4.34 -3.45
CA TRP A 84 3.65 -3.62 -4.16
C TRP A 84 3.06 -2.46 -4.96
N TYR A 85 3.45 -1.23 -4.66
CA TYR A 85 3.20 -0.10 -5.58
C TYR A 85 4.15 -0.15 -6.77
N ARG A 86 5.39 -0.57 -6.51
CA ARG A 86 6.39 -0.90 -7.52
C ARG A 86 7.12 -2.16 -7.09
N GLN A 87 7.03 -3.22 -7.88
CA GLN A 87 7.52 -4.54 -7.54
C GLN A 87 8.99 -4.49 -7.11
N GLY A 88 9.30 -5.03 -5.92
CA GLY A 88 10.65 -5.09 -5.36
C GLY A 88 11.24 -3.75 -4.91
N HIS A 89 10.52 -2.63 -5.03
CA HIS A 89 11.06 -1.30 -4.74
C HIS A 89 10.23 -0.49 -3.75
N ILE A 90 8.91 -0.49 -3.90
CA ILE A 90 8.02 0.37 -3.12
C ILE A 90 6.83 -0.46 -2.65
N ALA A 91 6.72 -0.63 -1.34
CA ALA A 91 5.51 -1.15 -0.71
C ALA A 91 4.48 -0.03 -0.63
N GLY A 92 3.22 -0.36 -0.90
CA GLY A 92 2.10 0.56 -0.89
C GLY A 92 0.98 0.05 0.01
N ALA A 93 0.21 1.00 0.55
CA ALA A 93 -1.07 0.72 1.14
C ALA A 93 -2.13 1.72 0.65
N VAL A 94 -3.22 1.21 0.09
CA VAL A 94 -4.41 2.02 -0.26
C VAL A 94 -5.29 2.10 0.97
N LEU A 95 -5.49 3.31 1.49
CA LEU A 95 -6.29 3.53 2.70
C LEU A 95 -7.76 3.62 2.33
N THR A 96 -8.55 2.69 2.85
CA THR A 96 -9.98 2.57 2.56
C THR A 96 -10.82 3.47 3.48
N PHE A 97 -11.97 3.94 2.99
CA PHE A 97 -12.79 4.96 3.66
C PHE A 97 -13.55 4.45 4.92
N PRO A 98 -13.74 5.27 5.99
CA PRO A 98 -13.08 6.52 6.31
C PRO A 98 -11.94 6.24 7.30
N ALA A 99 -10.85 5.59 6.88
CA ALA A 99 -9.67 5.51 7.74
C ALA A 99 -9.06 6.90 8.05
N THR A 100 -9.44 7.92 7.28
CA THR A 100 -8.80 9.24 7.31
C THR A 100 -9.75 10.44 7.16
N ALA A 101 -11.08 10.26 7.21
CA ALA A 101 -12.00 11.39 7.26
C ALA A 101 -11.81 12.13 8.60
N GLY A 102 -11.02 13.22 8.59
CA GLY A 102 -10.71 14.02 9.78
C GLY A 102 -9.48 13.59 10.59
N ALA A 103 -8.75 12.53 10.21
CA ALA A 103 -7.49 12.17 10.88
C ALA A 103 -6.34 13.05 10.38
N ASP A 104 -5.56 13.60 11.31
CA ASP A 104 -4.30 14.29 10.99
C ASP A 104 -3.34 13.31 10.29
N VAL A 105 -3.10 13.56 8.99
CA VAL A 105 -2.22 12.76 8.13
C VAL A 105 -0.83 12.63 8.76
N ALA A 106 -0.30 13.70 9.36
CA ALA A 106 1.03 13.68 9.97
C ALA A 106 1.08 12.75 11.19
N THR A 107 0.02 12.75 12.00
CA THR A 107 -0.09 11.85 13.16
C THR A 107 -0.23 10.40 12.72
N PHE A 108 -1.01 10.11 11.67
CA PHE A 108 -1.12 8.77 11.10
C PHE A 108 0.23 8.28 10.54
N GLU A 109 0.89 9.09 9.72
CA GLU A 109 2.18 8.76 9.11
C GLU A 109 3.24 8.49 10.18
N ARG A 110 3.35 9.36 11.20
CA ARG A 110 4.25 9.17 12.35
C ARG A 110 3.97 7.89 13.12
N ARG A 111 2.69 7.52 13.28
CA ARG A 111 2.30 6.26 13.95
C ARG A 111 2.79 5.05 13.15
N VAL A 112 2.58 5.05 11.83
CA VAL A 112 3.03 3.96 10.95
C VAL A 112 4.55 3.91 10.90
N GLU A 113 5.21 5.05 10.81
CA GLU A 113 6.67 5.15 10.84
C GLU A 113 7.26 4.55 12.12
N THR A 114 6.72 4.95 13.27
CA THR A 114 7.15 4.43 14.58
C THR A 114 6.97 2.91 14.66
N ALA A 115 5.82 2.41 14.19
CA ALA A 115 5.52 0.99 14.19
C ALA A 115 6.48 0.19 13.29
N LEU A 116 6.83 0.72 12.12
CA LEU A 116 7.77 0.09 11.20
C LEU A 116 9.21 0.14 11.72
N ARG A 117 9.68 1.32 12.18
CA ARG A 117 11.04 1.50 12.71
C ARG A 117 11.34 0.56 13.88
N ARG A 118 10.36 0.25 14.74
CA ARG A 118 10.52 -0.71 15.85
C ARG A 118 10.70 -2.17 15.41
N ARG A 119 10.30 -2.52 14.20
CA ARG A 119 10.30 -3.90 13.68
C ARG A 119 11.41 -4.16 12.67
N LEU A 120 11.94 -3.10 12.07
CA LEU A 120 13.04 -3.17 11.13
C LEU A 120 14.39 -3.19 11.86
N PRO A 121 15.37 -3.95 11.37
CA PRO A 121 16.77 -3.78 11.78
C PRO A 121 17.21 -2.32 11.64
N ALA A 122 18.04 -1.82 12.57
CA ALA A 122 18.43 -0.41 12.63
C ALA A 122 18.93 0.17 11.28
N PRO A 123 19.80 -0.52 10.51
CA PRO A 123 20.25 0.00 9.21
C PRO A 123 19.11 0.19 8.19
N LEU A 124 18.05 -0.61 8.27
CA LEU A 124 16.89 -0.50 7.39
C LEU A 124 15.90 0.53 7.92
N ALA A 125 15.73 0.61 9.24
CA ALA A 125 14.89 1.62 9.87
C ALA A 125 15.40 3.03 9.52
N GLU A 126 16.69 3.30 9.65
CA GLU A 126 17.31 4.60 9.35
C GLU A 126 17.03 5.06 7.91
N ARG A 127 17.05 4.13 6.96
CA ARG A 127 16.82 4.38 5.54
C ARG A 127 15.35 4.38 5.13
N LEU A 128 14.43 4.00 6.04
CA LEU A 128 13.00 3.95 5.73
C LEU A 128 12.49 5.35 5.40
N LYS A 129 11.85 5.47 4.24
CA LYS A 129 11.01 6.62 3.90
C LYS A 129 9.58 6.17 3.83
N LEU A 130 8.74 6.89 4.58
CA LEU A 130 7.31 6.89 4.37
C LEU A 130 6.90 8.18 3.69
N ARG A 131 5.86 8.07 2.87
CA ARG A 131 5.20 9.22 2.28
C ARG A 131 3.72 8.93 2.13
N MET A 132 2.88 9.79 2.69
CA MET A 132 1.47 9.83 2.29
C MET A 132 1.33 10.58 0.96
N VAL A 133 0.68 9.95 -0.01
CA VAL A 133 0.29 10.58 -1.28
C VAL A 133 -1.22 10.73 -1.31
N GLN A 134 -1.67 11.93 -1.63
CA GLN A 134 -3.06 12.20 -1.95
C GLN A 134 -3.23 12.18 -3.46
N LEU A 135 -4.16 11.36 -3.96
CA LEU A 135 -4.55 11.37 -5.36
C LEU A 135 -5.86 12.15 -5.47
N ASP A 136 -5.76 13.34 -6.05
CA ASP A 136 -6.91 14.21 -6.26
C ASP A 136 -7.78 13.70 -7.40
N ILE A 137 -9.09 13.91 -7.26
CA ILE A 137 -10.11 13.41 -8.18
C ILE A 137 -10.25 14.33 -9.42
N MET A 138 -9.81 15.58 -9.33
CA MET A 138 -10.18 16.64 -10.28
C MET A 138 -9.04 16.99 -11.23
N ALA A 139 -8.70 16.10 -12.16
CA ALA A 139 -7.84 16.44 -13.30
C ALA A 139 -8.58 16.52 -14.66
N PHE A 140 -9.90 16.26 -14.73
CA PHE A 140 -10.64 16.26 -16.00
C PHE A 140 -12.11 16.71 -15.88
N VAL A 141 -12.39 17.86 -15.28
CA VAL A 141 -13.66 18.58 -15.49
C VAL A 141 -13.41 20.08 -15.49
N THR A 142 -12.72 20.59 -16.52
CA THR A 142 -12.90 21.95 -17.07
C THR A 142 -12.03 22.08 -18.32
N ALA A 143 -12.64 21.79 -19.47
CA ALA A 143 -12.21 22.24 -20.79
C ALA A 143 -13.45 22.82 -21.48
#